data_AF-I1XKW0-F1
#
_entry.id   AF-I1XKW0-F1
#
_cell.length_a   1.000
_cell.length_b   1.000
_cell.length_c   1.000
_cell.angle_alpha   90.00
_cell.angle_beta   90.00
_cell.angle_gamma   90.00
#
_symmetry.space_group_name_H-M   'P 1'
#
loop_
_entity.id
_entity.type
_entity.pdbx_description
1 polymer ?
#
loop_
_entity_poly.entity_id
_entity_poly.type
_entity_poly.pdbx_seq_one_letter_code
_entity_poly.pdbx_strand_id
1 'polypeptide(L)'
;MRFFSSPFLFHRILYFLYFASLLTDNQPTFLNRVSNMTVHFFSSTIPPLPILSKQSAIPLVWLCLLCLFMSISSVEANDENTQAFTAEFAVLDKNNLPQYVSRMSQRYYAQVDLLNNYFQLFQQKKDPRGFNVWHLRGFLPNFSLLDAENQHVAESNEKFLAERPEKELTLIFTELKEVSVNLMVSFRENDPEAYKAASTQVKSHIKQLTEILKTHHLDDEIRESSLN
;
A
#
# COMPACT_ATOMS: atom_id res chain seq x y z
N MET A 1 -47.38 -16.20 29.41
CA MET A 1 -45.98 -15.73 29.41
C MET A 1 -45.54 -15.59 27.96
N ARG A 2 -45.26 -14.36 27.50
CA ARG A 2 -44.79 -14.07 26.13
C ARG A 2 -43.27 -13.96 26.15
N PHE A 3 -42.57 -14.80 25.40
CA PHE A 3 -41.14 -14.63 25.10
C PHE A 3 -41.00 -13.79 23.82
N PHE A 4 -40.37 -12.63 23.94
CA PHE A 4 -39.97 -11.81 22.79
C PHE A 4 -38.69 -12.41 22.18
N SER A 5 -38.81 -13.04 21.01
CA SER A 5 -37.67 -13.36 20.14
C SER A 5 -37.32 -12.12 19.31
N SER A 6 -36.29 -11.38 19.73
CA SER A 6 -35.81 -10.19 19.01
C SER A 6 -34.89 -10.60 17.85
N PRO A 7 -35.20 -10.26 16.58
CA PRO A 7 -34.35 -10.54 15.42
C PRO A 7 -33.02 -9.76 15.43
N PHE A 8 -32.82 -8.85 16.38
CA PHE A 8 -31.59 -8.05 16.50
C PHE A 8 -30.39 -8.81 17.08
N LEU A 9 -30.61 -9.89 17.84
CA LEU A 9 -29.51 -10.66 18.42
C LEU A 9 -28.85 -11.58 17.37
N PHE A 10 -29.65 -12.14 16.46
CA PHE A 10 -29.17 -13.08 15.45
C PHE A 10 -28.28 -12.42 14.39
N HIS A 11 -28.58 -11.15 14.06
CA HIS A 11 -27.78 -10.38 13.11
C HIS A 11 -26.39 -10.04 13.67
N ARG A 12 -26.28 -9.71 14.96
CA ARG A 12 -24.98 -9.39 15.59
C ARG A 12 -24.06 -10.61 15.74
N ILE A 13 -24.61 -11.80 15.94
CA ILE A 13 -23.82 -13.04 16.01
C ILE A 13 -23.25 -13.40 14.64
N LEU A 14 -24.00 -13.21 13.54
CA LEU A 14 -23.49 -13.43 12.19
C LEU A 14 -22.36 -12.45 11.81
N TYR A 15 -22.48 -11.17 12.19
CA TYR A 15 -21.39 -10.20 11.98
C TYR A 15 -20.16 -10.55 12.83
N PHE A 16 -20.33 -10.99 14.07
CA PHE A 16 -19.21 -11.40 14.92
C PHE A 16 -18.49 -12.64 14.38
N LEU A 17 -19.22 -13.63 13.86
CA LEU A 17 -18.64 -14.84 13.24
C LEU A 17 -17.94 -14.52 11.91
N TYR A 18 -18.48 -13.61 11.11
CA TYR A 18 -17.83 -13.14 9.87
C TYR A 18 -16.52 -12.38 10.15
N PHE A 19 -16.50 -11.53 11.19
CA PHE A 19 -15.27 -10.86 11.63
C PHE A 19 -14.27 -11.81 12.31
N ALA A 20 -14.74 -12.83 13.04
CA ALA A 20 -13.87 -13.85 13.62
C ALA A 20 -13.19 -14.70 12.53
N SER A 21 -13.89 -15.08 11.46
CA SER A 21 -13.30 -15.80 10.31
C SER A 21 -12.33 -14.95 9.47
N LEU A 22 -12.35 -13.62 9.62
CA LEU A 22 -11.38 -12.70 9.01
C LEU A 22 -10.16 -12.46 9.91
N LEU A 23 -10.19 -12.93 11.16
CA LEU A 23 -9.11 -12.76 12.16
C LEU A 23 -8.36 -14.07 12.46
N THR A 24 -8.83 -15.21 11.97
CA THR A 24 -8.14 -16.50 12.05
C THR A 24 -7.90 -17.03 10.64
N ASP A 25 -6.71 -16.81 10.11
CA ASP A 25 -5.77 -17.93 9.84
C ASP A 25 -4.49 -17.42 9.17
N ASN A 26 -3.44 -17.38 10.00
CA ASN A 26 -2.08 -17.63 9.58
C ASN A 26 -1.95 -19.09 9.07
N GLN A 27 -1.06 -19.33 8.12
CA GLN A 27 -0.47 -20.65 7.79
C GLN A 27 -0.02 -21.43 9.07
N PRO A 28 0.19 -22.78 9.08
CA PRO A 28 0.88 -23.56 8.02
C PRO A 28 0.50 -25.07 7.81
N THR A 29 1.17 -25.65 6.81
CA THR A 29 1.42 -27.06 6.41
C THR A 29 0.97 -28.25 7.29
N PHE A 30 0.41 -29.32 6.68
CA PHE A 30 1.02 -30.67 6.50
C PHE A 30 0.04 -31.75 5.98
N LEU A 31 0.60 -32.71 5.21
CA LEU A 31 0.18 -34.11 4.93
C LEU A 31 -0.89 -34.45 3.87
N ASN A 32 -0.43 -34.58 2.63
CA ASN A 32 -0.20 -35.87 1.93
C ASN A 32 -1.00 -37.12 2.39
N ARG A 33 -1.96 -37.62 1.57
CA ARG A 33 -2.07 -39.01 1.05
C ARG A 33 -3.47 -39.38 0.50
N VAL A 34 -3.46 -39.92 -0.74
CA VAL A 34 -4.21 -41.13 -1.20
C VAL A 34 -5.72 -40.92 -1.48
N SER A 35 -6.34 -41.34 -2.58
CA SER A 35 -5.97 -42.25 -3.66
C SER A 35 -6.83 -41.96 -4.90
N ASN A 36 -6.33 -42.42 -6.05
CA ASN A 36 -7.08 -42.75 -7.25
C ASN A 36 -8.48 -43.32 -6.97
N MET A 37 -9.48 -42.82 -7.68
CA MET A 37 -10.54 -43.70 -8.15
C MET A 37 -11.02 -43.28 -9.54
N THR A 38 -11.02 -44.27 -10.39
CA THR A 38 -11.10 -44.25 -11.85
C THR A 38 -12.53 -43.97 -12.34
N VAL A 39 -12.55 -43.23 -13.44
CA VAL A 39 -13.58 -42.96 -14.45
C VAL A 39 -14.71 -44.00 -14.59
N HIS A 40 -15.94 -43.52 -14.82
CA HIS A 40 -16.87 -44.18 -15.75
C HIS A 40 -17.57 -43.16 -16.66
N PHE A 41 -17.28 -43.27 -17.97
CA PHE A 41 -18.03 -42.65 -19.06
C PHE A 41 -19.27 -43.52 -19.38
N PHE A 42 -20.44 -42.89 -19.46
CA PHE A 42 -21.61 -43.37 -20.21
C PHE A 42 -22.30 -42.13 -20.80
N SER A 43 -22.20 -41.91 -22.11
CA SER A 43 -23.16 -42.29 -23.17
C SER A 43 -24.51 -41.54 -23.12
N SER A 44 -24.62 -40.58 -24.05
CA SER A 44 -25.80 -40.20 -24.84
C SER A 44 -27.17 -40.07 -24.15
N THR A 45 -27.62 -38.83 -23.98
CA THR A 45 -28.91 -38.33 -24.52
C THR A 45 -29.03 -36.83 -24.16
N ILE A 46 -29.27 -35.98 -25.17
CA ILE A 46 -29.59 -34.56 -24.97
C ILE A 46 -31.08 -34.49 -24.60
N PRO A 47 -31.47 -34.02 -23.40
CA PRO A 47 -32.85 -33.66 -23.14
C PRO A 47 -33.08 -32.16 -23.45
N PRO A 48 -34.30 -31.78 -23.82
CA PRO A 48 -34.62 -30.44 -24.28
C PRO A 48 -34.56 -29.43 -23.12
N LEU A 49 -34.17 -28.19 -23.45
CA LEU A 49 -34.21 -27.03 -22.55
C LEU A 49 -35.51 -26.99 -21.73
N PRO A 50 -35.47 -26.99 -20.39
CA PRO A 50 -36.59 -26.59 -19.59
C PRO A 50 -36.54 -25.08 -19.35
N ILE A 51 -37.65 -24.46 -19.75
CA ILE A 51 -38.18 -23.15 -19.35
C ILE A 51 -37.58 -22.67 -18.01
N LEU A 52 -36.96 -21.49 -18.05
CA LEU A 52 -36.44 -20.77 -16.88
C LEU A 52 -37.56 -20.61 -15.83
N SER A 53 -37.54 -21.45 -14.80
CA SER A 53 -38.27 -21.20 -13.55
C SER A 53 -37.40 -20.34 -12.65
N LYS A 54 -38.01 -19.47 -11.84
CA LYS A 54 -37.31 -18.55 -10.91
C LYS A 54 -36.39 -19.24 -9.88
N GLN A 55 -36.32 -20.57 -9.85
CA GLN A 55 -35.46 -21.35 -8.97
C GLN A 55 -34.08 -21.70 -9.55
N SER A 56 -33.85 -21.57 -10.87
CA SER A 56 -32.53 -21.83 -11.48
C SER A 56 -31.60 -20.59 -11.49
N ALA A 57 -32.11 -19.41 -11.13
CA ALA A 57 -31.31 -18.19 -11.04
C ALA A 57 -30.36 -18.19 -9.83
N ILE A 58 -30.71 -18.88 -8.74
CA ILE A 58 -29.93 -18.90 -7.49
C ILE A 58 -28.56 -19.57 -7.69
N PRO A 59 -28.43 -20.79 -8.25
CA PRO A 59 -27.11 -21.39 -8.47
C PRO A 59 -26.29 -20.60 -9.51
N LEU A 60 -26.94 -19.93 -10.47
CA LEU A 60 -26.26 -19.13 -11.49
C LEU A 60 -25.71 -17.82 -10.91
N VAL A 61 -26.43 -17.18 -9.98
CA VAL A 61 -25.95 -16.02 -9.21
C VAL A 61 -24.80 -16.42 -8.28
N TRP A 62 -24.88 -17.58 -7.65
CA TRP A 62 -23.77 -18.11 -6.82
C TRP A 62 -22.53 -18.45 -7.65
N LEU A 63 -22.70 -19.02 -8.85
CA LEU A 63 -21.60 -19.27 -9.78
C LEU A 63 -20.97 -17.95 -10.28
N CYS A 64 -21.78 -16.96 -10.62
CA CYS A 64 -21.30 -15.62 -11.00
C CYS A 64 -20.57 -14.91 -9.84
N LEU A 65 -21.05 -15.05 -8.61
CA LEU A 65 -20.34 -14.56 -7.41
C LEU A 65 -19.01 -15.30 -7.22
N LEU A 66 -18.98 -16.63 -7.41
CA LEU A 66 -17.75 -17.41 -7.32
C LEU A 66 -16.73 -17.02 -8.40
N CYS A 67 -17.18 -16.75 -9.63
CA CYS A 67 -16.34 -16.24 -10.70
C CYS A 67 -15.81 -14.83 -10.40
N LEU A 68 -16.58 -13.98 -9.71
CA LEU A 68 -16.12 -12.66 -9.26
C LEU A 68 -15.03 -12.77 -8.17
N PHE A 69 -15.10 -13.76 -7.27
CA PHE A 69 -14.04 -14.02 -6.29
C PHE A 69 -12.76 -14.59 -6.93
N MET A 70 -12.87 -15.39 -8.00
CA MET A 70 -11.72 -15.86 -8.78
C MET A 70 -11.16 -14.80 -9.74
N SER A 71 -11.90 -13.71 -9.96
CA SER A 71 -11.49 -12.55 -10.78
C SER A 71 -10.96 -11.39 -9.95
N ILE A 72 -10.75 -11.58 -8.64
CA ILE A 72 -9.75 -10.79 -7.95
C ILE A 72 -8.43 -11.28 -8.53
N SER A 73 -8.06 -10.75 -9.70
CA SER A 73 -6.68 -10.69 -10.10
C SER A 73 -5.95 -10.25 -8.85
N SER A 74 -5.07 -11.10 -8.32
CA SER A 74 -4.01 -10.58 -7.50
C SER A 74 -3.43 -9.47 -8.35
N VAL A 75 -3.67 -8.23 -7.95
CA VAL A 75 -2.74 -7.17 -8.29
C VAL A 75 -1.44 -7.78 -7.81
N GLU A 76 -0.62 -8.25 -8.76
CA GLU A 76 0.75 -8.60 -8.47
C GLU A 76 1.27 -7.36 -7.75
N ALA A 77 1.38 -7.48 -6.43
CA ALA A 77 2.27 -6.65 -5.69
C ALA A 77 3.58 -6.81 -6.44
N ASN A 78 4.07 -5.69 -6.92
CA ASN A 78 5.20 -5.55 -7.82
C ASN A 78 6.49 -6.03 -7.10
N ASP A 79 6.57 -7.33 -6.82
CA ASP A 79 7.66 -8.00 -6.12
C ASP A 79 8.95 -8.00 -6.96
N GLU A 80 8.83 -7.76 -8.28
CA GLU A 80 9.99 -7.54 -9.15
C GLU A 80 10.73 -6.21 -8.86
N ASN A 81 10.10 -5.24 -8.19
CA ASN A 81 10.72 -3.93 -7.96
C ASN A 81 11.35 -3.79 -6.55
N THR A 82 10.89 -4.58 -5.58
CA THR A 82 11.36 -4.55 -4.18
C THR A 82 12.79 -5.07 -4.02
N GLN A 83 13.24 -5.94 -4.92
CA GLN A 83 14.64 -6.44 -4.94
C GLN A 83 15.58 -5.57 -5.79
N ALA A 84 15.06 -4.73 -6.68
CA ALA A 84 15.88 -4.00 -7.64
C ALA A 84 16.75 -2.92 -6.96
N PHE A 85 16.18 -2.12 -6.06
CA PHE A 85 16.90 -0.99 -5.45
C PHE A 85 17.96 -1.43 -4.42
N THR A 86 17.60 -2.34 -3.53
CA THR A 86 18.53 -2.88 -2.53
C THR A 86 19.67 -3.65 -3.18
N ALA A 87 19.41 -4.37 -4.28
CA ALA A 87 20.46 -5.04 -5.06
C ALA A 87 21.34 -4.03 -5.85
N GLU A 88 20.74 -3.02 -6.48
CA GLU A 88 21.44 -1.97 -7.23
C GLU A 88 22.44 -1.21 -6.36
N PHE A 89 22.09 -0.96 -5.09
CA PHE A 89 22.89 -0.19 -4.14
C PHE A 89 23.41 -1.03 -2.95
N ALA A 90 23.55 -2.35 -3.13
CA ALA A 90 24.04 -3.25 -2.09
C ALA A 90 25.41 -2.81 -1.53
N VAL A 91 26.27 -2.25 -2.38
CA VAL A 91 27.54 -1.63 -2.01
C VAL A 91 27.65 -0.26 -2.67
N LEU A 92 27.76 0.79 -1.86
CA LEU A 92 27.98 2.16 -2.31
C LEU A 92 29.47 2.44 -2.43
N ASP A 93 29.82 3.10 -3.53
CA ASP A 93 31.15 3.63 -3.82
C ASP A 93 31.05 5.00 -4.48
N LYS A 94 32.18 5.60 -4.85
CA LYS A 94 32.19 6.93 -5.46
C LYS A 94 31.55 6.97 -6.86
N ASN A 95 31.48 5.84 -7.56
CA ASN A 95 30.99 5.77 -8.93
C ASN A 95 29.46 5.70 -8.96
N ASN A 96 28.85 4.95 -8.03
CA ASN A 96 27.39 4.80 -7.97
C ASN A 96 26.70 5.79 -6.99
N LEU A 97 27.46 6.52 -6.17
CA LEU A 97 26.90 7.50 -5.23
C LEU A 97 25.99 8.56 -5.88
N PRO A 98 26.35 9.20 -7.02
CA PRO A 98 25.45 10.15 -7.67
C PRO A 98 24.12 9.51 -8.10
N GLN A 99 24.17 8.26 -8.58
CA GLN A 99 22.98 7.51 -8.96
C GLN A 99 22.10 7.17 -7.74
N TYR A 100 22.72 6.82 -6.61
CA TYR A 100 22.01 6.62 -5.34
C TYR A 100 21.30 7.91 -4.90
N VAL A 101 21.99 9.05 -4.93
CA VAL A 101 21.41 10.37 -4.59
C VAL A 101 20.23 10.72 -5.50
N SER A 102 20.40 10.55 -6.82
CA SER A 102 19.35 10.74 -7.82
C SER A 102 18.11 9.89 -7.50
N ARG A 103 18.29 8.58 -7.30
CA ARG A 103 17.19 7.65 -6.99
C ARG A 103 16.49 7.97 -5.68
N MET A 104 17.23 8.26 -4.62
CA MET A 104 16.66 8.65 -3.32
C MET A 104 15.83 9.92 -3.43
N SER A 105 16.34 10.92 -4.15
CA SER A 105 15.65 12.20 -4.37
C SER A 105 14.37 12.01 -5.19
N GLN A 106 14.43 11.23 -6.27
CA GLN A 106 13.25 10.90 -7.09
C GLN A 106 12.18 10.14 -6.29
N ARG A 107 12.59 9.15 -5.48
CA ARG A 107 11.70 8.44 -4.57
C ARG A 107 11.03 9.41 -3.60
N TYR A 108 11.78 10.31 -2.97
CA TYR A 108 11.24 11.32 -2.06
C TYR A 108 10.21 12.22 -2.76
N TYR A 109 10.56 12.83 -3.89
CA TYR A 109 9.66 13.71 -4.64
C TYR A 109 8.38 13.00 -5.07
N ALA A 110 8.48 11.75 -5.53
CA ALA A 110 7.31 10.96 -5.90
C ALA A 110 6.33 10.76 -4.73
N GLN A 111 6.83 10.54 -3.52
CA GLN A 111 5.98 10.39 -2.33
C GLN A 111 5.35 11.72 -1.90
N VAL A 112 6.10 12.84 -1.96
CA VAL A 112 5.56 14.19 -1.69
C VAL A 112 4.45 14.54 -2.68
N ASP A 113 4.66 14.32 -3.97
CA ASP A 113 3.66 14.59 -5.01
C ASP A 113 2.42 13.70 -4.84
N LEU A 114 2.62 12.43 -4.48
CA LEU A 114 1.51 11.51 -4.20
C LEU A 114 0.67 12.02 -3.02
N LEU A 115 1.31 12.42 -1.92
CA LEU A 115 0.62 12.99 -0.75
C LEU A 115 -0.16 14.24 -1.12
N ASN A 116 0.47 15.20 -1.82
CA ASN A 116 -0.17 16.44 -2.22
C ASN A 116 -1.38 16.21 -3.13
N ASN A 117 -1.22 15.38 -4.16
CA ASN A 117 -2.28 15.08 -5.12
C ASN A 117 -3.53 14.49 -4.45
N TYR A 118 -3.33 13.52 -3.56
CA TYR A 118 -4.45 12.90 -2.85
C TYR A 118 -5.04 13.82 -1.78
N PHE A 119 -4.21 14.60 -1.09
CA PHE A 119 -4.69 15.60 -0.14
C PHE A 119 -5.63 16.61 -0.83
N GLN A 120 -5.19 17.20 -1.94
CA GLN A 120 -6.00 18.12 -2.75
C GLN A 120 -7.28 17.46 -3.28
N LEU A 121 -7.17 16.25 -3.83
CA LEU A 121 -8.32 15.49 -4.34
C LEU A 121 -9.41 15.31 -3.28
N PHE A 122 -9.01 14.88 -2.08
CA PHE A 122 -9.97 14.62 -1.02
C PHE A 122 -10.47 15.90 -0.36
N GLN A 123 -9.67 16.97 -0.31
CA GLN A 123 -10.14 18.30 0.06
C GLN A 123 -11.24 18.81 -0.88
N GLN A 124 -11.05 18.69 -2.20
CA GLN A 124 -12.06 19.08 -3.20
C GLN A 124 -13.37 18.28 -3.04
N LYS A 125 -13.25 17.00 -2.70
CA LYS A 125 -14.39 16.11 -2.41
C LYS A 125 -15.03 16.34 -1.04
N LYS A 126 -14.39 17.13 -0.17
CA LYS A 126 -14.78 17.32 1.24
C LYS A 126 -14.90 15.98 2.00
N ASP A 127 -14.00 15.04 1.72
CA ASP A 127 -14.04 13.69 2.26
C ASP A 127 -12.80 13.35 3.11
N PRO A 128 -12.75 13.82 4.38
CA PRO A 128 -11.65 13.51 5.30
C PRO A 128 -11.56 12.04 5.67
N ARG A 129 -12.65 11.30 5.59
CA ARG A 129 -12.63 9.85 5.85
C ARG A 129 -11.96 9.11 4.71
N GLY A 130 -12.25 9.49 3.47
CA GLY A 130 -11.61 8.94 2.27
C GLY A 130 -10.10 9.13 2.29
N PHE A 131 -9.61 10.32 2.66
CA PHE A 131 -8.17 10.56 2.80
C PHE A 131 -7.55 9.67 3.88
N ASN A 132 -8.17 9.53 5.06
CA ASN A 132 -7.65 8.65 6.13
C ASN A 132 -7.60 7.19 5.69
N VAL A 133 -8.63 6.70 4.99
CA VAL A 133 -8.67 5.33 4.50
C VAL A 133 -7.56 5.11 3.46
N TRP A 134 -7.40 6.03 2.51
CA TRP A 134 -6.33 5.98 1.53
C TRP A 134 -4.94 6.08 2.19
N HIS A 135 -4.76 6.95 3.18
CA HIS A 135 -3.51 7.08 3.91
C HIS A 135 -3.13 5.77 4.59
N LEU A 136 -4.03 5.18 5.37
CA LEU A 136 -3.75 3.99 6.17
C LEU A 136 -3.64 2.71 5.35
N ARG A 137 -4.39 2.59 4.24
CA ARG A 137 -4.47 1.35 3.43
C ARG A 137 -3.75 1.42 2.10
N GLY A 138 -3.42 2.62 1.62
CA GLY A 138 -2.77 2.86 0.34
C GLY A 138 -1.37 3.44 0.51
N PHE A 139 -1.27 4.64 1.07
CA PHE A 139 0.01 5.34 1.19
C PHE A 139 0.96 4.65 2.18
N LEU A 140 0.55 4.50 3.44
CA LEU A 140 1.44 4.10 4.52
C LEU A 140 2.07 2.70 4.31
N PRO A 141 1.35 1.66 3.85
CA PRO A 141 1.96 0.36 3.58
C PRO A 141 3.04 0.43 2.49
N ASN A 142 2.76 1.14 1.38
CA ASN A 142 3.72 1.30 0.28
C ASN A 142 4.94 2.10 0.73
N PHE A 143 4.71 3.25 1.38
CA PHE A 143 5.77 4.06 1.96
C PHE A 143 6.65 3.25 2.92
N SER A 144 6.06 2.43 3.78
CA SER A 144 6.83 1.63 4.75
C SER A 144 7.75 0.61 4.08
N LEU A 145 7.35 0.06 2.93
CA LEU A 145 8.22 -0.85 2.16
C LEU A 145 9.41 -0.09 1.56
N LEU A 146 9.16 1.07 0.95
CA LEU A 146 10.22 1.92 0.39
C LEU A 146 11.19 2.43 1.47
N ASP A 147 10.66 2.80 2.63
CA ASP A 147 11.45 3.22 3.79
C ASP A 147 12.36 2.09 4.29
N ALA A 148 11.83 0.87 4.38
CA ALA A 148 12.61 -0.30 4.76
C ALA A 148 13.74 -0.63 3.76
N GLU A 149 13.49 -0.50 2.45
CA GLU A 149 14.54 -0.63 1.43
C GLU A 149 15.65 0.42 1.60
N ASN A 150 15.27 1.67 1.82
CA ASN A 150 16.21 2.77 1.98
C ASN A 150 17.04 2.62 3.27
N GLN A 151 16.41 2.17 4.36
CA GLN A 151 17.09 1.85 5.61
C GLN A 151 18.07 0.69 5.42
N HIS A 152 17.68 -0.37 4.72
CA HIS A 152 18.55 -1.51 4.45
C HIS A 152 19.82 -1.12 3.67
N VAL A 153 19.69 -0.27 2.64
CA VAL A 153 20.84 0.26 1.89
C VAL A 153 21.74 1.11 2.79
N ALA A 154 21.16 1.98 3.62
CA ALA A 154 21.92 2.82 4.52
C ALA A 154 22.69 2.03 5.60
N GLU A 155 22.04 1.03 6.20
CA GLU A 155 22.64 0.13 7.20
C GLU A 155 23.80 -0.68 6.59
N SER A 156 23.59 -1.25 5.40
CA SER A 156 24.62 -2.02 4.69
C SER A 156 25.84 -1.18 4.31
N ASN A 157 25.67 0.14 4.20
CA ASN A 157 26.69 1.10 3.77
C ASN A 157 27.08 2.11 4.86
N GLU A 158 26.79 1.83 6.13
CA GLU A 158 26.98 2.77 7.25
C GLU A 158 28.40 3.36 7.27
N LYS A 159 29.42 2.51 7.12
CA LYS A 159 30.83 2.94 7.11
C LYS A 159 31.17 3.86 5.95
N PHE A 160 30.57 3.63 4.78
CA PHE A 160 30.81 4.46 3.60
C PHE A 160 30.14 5.83 3.73
N LEU A 161 28.96 5.87 4.37
CA LEU A 161 28.13 7.06 4.55
C LEU A 161 28.46 7.89 5.81
N ALA A 162 29.15 7.32 6.81
CA ALA A 162 29.30 7.90 8.16
C ALA A 162 29.73 9.38 8.20
N GLU A 163 30.67 9.77 7.33
CA GLU A 163 31.25 11.12 7.26
C GLU A 163 30.78 11.91 6.03
N ARG A 164 29.68 11.48 5.40
CA ARG A 164 29.18 12.05 4.16
C ARG A 164 27.79 12.65 4.33
N PRO A 165 27.47 13.74 3.59
CA PRO A 165 26.16 14.35 3.66
C PRO A 165 25.02 13.44 3.16
N GLU A 166 25.32 12.43 2.33
CA GLU A 166 24.29 11.52 1.80
C GLU A 166 23.68 10.62 2.88
N LYS A 167 24.29 10.53 4.08
CA LYS A 167 23.69 9.87 5.25
C LYS A 167 22.32 10.47 5.60
N GLU A 168 22.15 11.77 5.39
CA GLU A 168 20.90 12.48 5.71
C GLU A 168 19.74 12.09 4.79
N LEU A 169 20.01 11.50 3.61
CA LEU A 169 18.95 11.11 2.66
C LEU A 169 17.95 10.11 3.26
N THR A 170 18.44 9.15 4.04
CA THR A 170 17.58 8.15 4.69
C THR A 170 16.74 8.78 5.80
N LEU A 171 17.31 9.74 6.56
CA LEU A 171 16.58 10.47 7.59
C LEU A 171 15.47 11.33 6.96
N ILE A 172 15.81 12.13 5.94
CA ILE A 172 14.86 12.95 5.19
C ILE A 172 13.70 12.10 4.65
N PHE A 173 14.01 10.93 4.08
CA PHE A 173 12.98 10.03 3.58
C PHE A 173 12.10 9.48 4.71
N THR A 174 12.69 9.02 5.81
CA THR A 174 11.97 8.47 6.98
C THR A 174 11.00 9.50 7.57
N GLU A 175 11.44 10.75 7.68
CA GLU A 175 10.66 11.85 8.24
C GLU A 175 9.42 12.22 7.39
N LEU A 176 9.34 11.78 6.13
CA LEU A 176 8.14 11.97 5.31
C LEU A 176 6.91 11.25 5.90
N LYS A 177 7.12 10.24 6.75
CA LYS A 177 6.05 9.64 7.54
C LYS A 177 5.33 10.66 8.40
N GLU A 178 6.08 11.54 9.07
CA GLU A 178 5.52 12.58 9.93
C GLU A 178 4.73 13.61 9.12
N VAL A 179 5.28 14.03 7.96
CA VAL A 179 4.56 14.88 7.00
C VAL A 179 3.21 14.26 6.64
N SER A 180 3.19 12.97 6.29
CA SER A 180 1.94 12.28 5.92
C SER A 180 0.91 12.26 7.05
N VAL A 181 1.37 12.08 8.29
CA VAL A 181 0.51 12.06 9.49
C VAL A 181 -0.03 13.46 9.76
N ASN A 182 0.80 14.49 9.65
CA ASN A 182 0.39 15.88 9.83
C ASN A 182 -0.64 16.30 8.77
N LEU A 183 -0.50 15.85 7.51
CA LEU A 183 -1.54 16.05 6.50
C LEU A 183 -2.85 15.34 6.88
N MET A 184 -2.78 14.09 7.36
CA MET A 184 -3.95 13.35 7.83
C MET A 184 -4.66 14.07 8.99
N VAL A 185 -3.91 14.55 9.99
CA VAL A 185 -4.44 15.31 11.13
C VAL A 185 -5.06 16.61 10.65
N SER A 186 -4.35 17.38 9.82
CA SER A 186 -4.83 18.66 9.31
C SER A 186 -6.19 18.55 8.63
N PHE A 187 -6.41 17.46 7.90
CA PHE A 187 -7.66 17.25 7.18
C PHE A 187 -8.76 16.63 8.03
N ARG A 188 -8.42 15.67 8.91
CA ARG A 188 -9.38 15.02 9.81
C ARG A 188 -9.93 15.98 10.86
N GLU A 189 -9.06 16.80 11.43
CA GLU A 189 -9.36 17.67 12.56
C GLU A 189 -9.55 19.14 12.14
N ASN A 190 -9.40 19.43 10.84
CA ASN A 190 -9.40 20.78 10.29
C ASN A 190 -8.37 21.68 11.02
N ASP A 191 -7.18 21.11 11.26
CA ASP A 191 -6.07 21.75 11.99
C ASP A 191 -5.10 22.43 11.01
N PRO A 192 -5.12 23.78 10.91
CA PRO A 192 -4.21 24.51 10.03
C PRO A 192 -2.74 24.47 10.49
N GLU A 193 -2.47 24.28 11.78
CA GLU A 193 -1.09 24.20 12.28
C GLU A 193 -0.45 22.87 11.87
N ALA A 194 -1.22 21.77 11.84
CA ALA A 194 -0.75 20.49 11.32
C ALA A 194 -0.39 20.59 9.81
N TYR A 195 -1.20 21.30 9.00
CA TYR A 195 -0.86 21.54 7.60
C TYR A 195 0.43 22.36 7.47
N LYS A 196 0.56 23.42 8.25
CA LYS A 196 1.74 24.28 8.27
C LYS A 196 2.99 23.55 8.73
N ALA A 197 2.88 22.62 9.67
CA ALA A 197 3.98 21.76 10.11
C ALA A 197 4.44 20.85 8.95
N ALA A 198 3.51 20.17 8.28
CA ALA A 198 3.81 19.35 7.10
C ALA A 198 4.50 20.16 5.99
N SER A 199 3.94 21.32 5.63
CA SER A 199 4.50 22.18 4.58
C SER A 199 5.87 22.75 4.94
N THR A 200 6.10 23.12 6.21
CA THR A 200 7.41 23.58 6.70
C THR A 200 8.44 22.46 6.62
N GLN A 201 8.08 21.25 7.04
CA GLN A 201 8.97 20.10 7.03
C GLN A 201 9.37 19.70 5.60
N VAL A 202 8.42 19.65 4.67
CA VAL A 202 8.71 19.40 3.24
C VAL A 202 9.65 20.47 2.66
N LYS A 203 9.44 21.75 2.99
CA LYS A 203 10.35 22.84 2.55
C LYS A 203 11.76 22.67 3.11
N SER A 204 11.89 22.24 4.37
CA SER A 204 13.18 21.95 5.00
C SER A 204 13.88 20.78 4.31
N HIS A 205 13.17 19.66 4.09
CA HIS A 205 13.67 18.48 3.39
C HIS A 205 14.15 18.81 1.97
N ILE A 206 13.35 19.57 1.20
CA ILE A 206 13.72 19.98 -0.17
C ILE A 206 14.98 20.85 -0.16
N LYS A 207 15.14 21.74 0.83
CA LYS A 207 16.35 22.54 0.97
C LYS A 207 17.59 21.64 1.21
N GLN A 208 17.50 20.68 2.12
CA GLN A 208 18.58 19.74 2.40
C GLN A 208 18.89 18.86 1.18
N LEU A 209 17.87 18.33 0.51
CA LEU A 209 18.02 17.57 -0.74
C LEU A 209 18.67 18.40 -1.84
N THR A 210 18.31 19.68 -1.97
CA THR A 210 18.91 20.61 -2.93
C THR A 210 20.40 20.79 -2.68
N GLU A 211 20.80 20.92 -1.41
CA GLU A 211 22.22 21.02 -1.04
C GLU A 211 22.98 19.75 -1.44
N ILE A 212 22.41 18.56 -1.18
CA ILE A 212 23.01 17.27 -1.56
C ILE A 212 23.05 17.09 -3.09
N LEU A 213 21.98 17.38 -3.82
CA LEU A 213 21.95 17.25 -5.28
C LEU A 213 23.02 18.11 -5.96
N LYS A 214 23.26 19.31 -5.43
CA LYS A 214 24.31 20.21 -5.92
C LYS A 214 25.72 19.68 -5.69
N THR A 215 25.99 18.94 -4.61
CA THR A 215 27.32 18.33 -4.40
C THR A 215 27.64 17.26 -5.44
N HIS A 216 26.62 16.70 -6.10
CA HIS A 216 26.74 15.69 -7.15
C HIS A 216 26.53 16.23 -8.56
N HIS A 217 26.40 17.55 -8.74
CA HIS A 217 26.11 18.19 -10.04
C HIS A 217 24.79 17.70 -10.68
N LEU A 218 23.77 17.44 -9.86
CA LEU A 218 22.44 16.98 -10.28
C LEU A 218 21.41 18.13 -10.26
N ASP A 219 21.80 19.32 -10.72
CA ASP A 219 20.97 20.53 -10.67
C ASP A 219 19.62 20.38 -11.41
N ASP A 220 19.60 19.61 -12.50
CA ASP A 220 18.40 19.34 -13.31
C ASP A 220 17.33 18.51 -12.56
N GLU A 221 17.69 17.90 -11.42
CA GLU A 221 16.77 17.11 -10.59
C GLU A 221 16.14 17.92 -9.44
N ILE A 222 16.59 19.16 -9.23
CA ILE A 222 16.04 20.02 -8.17
C ILE A 222 14.60 20.41 -8.51
N ARG A 223 13.67 20.10 -7.61
CA ARG A 223 12.25 20.45 -7.74
C ARG A 223 11.78 21.31 -6.58
N GLU A 224 10.85 22.21 -6.88
CA GLU A 224 10.12 22.98 -5.87
C GLU A 224 9.00 22.12 -5.23
N SER A 225 8.59 22.49 -4.01
CA SER A 225 7.50 21.81 -3.29
C SER A 225 6.17 21.99 -4.01
N SER A 226 5.41 20.90 -4.16
CA SER A 226 4.02 20.94 -4.60
C SER A 226 3.03 21.20 -3.44
N LEU A 227 3.45 20.96 -2.18
CA LEU A 227 2.74 21.34 -0.96
C LEU A 227 3.00 22.81 -0.63
N ASN A 228 2.04 23.68 -0.96
CA ASN A 228 2.07 25.13 -0.70
C ASN A 228 0.86 25.61 0.09
#